data_AF-A0A9E2Z6R5-F1
#
_entry.id   AF-A0A9E2Z6R5-F1
#
_cell.length_a   1.000
_cell.length_b   1.000
_cell.length_c   1.000
_cell.angle_alpha   90.00
_cell.angle_beta   90.00
_cell.angle_gamma   90.00
#
_symmetry.space_group_name_H-M   'P 1'
#
loop_
_entity.id
_entity.type
_entity.pdbx_description
1 polymer ?
#
loop_
_entity_poly.entity_id
_entity_poly.type
_entity_poly.pdbx_seq_one_letter_code
_entity_poly.pdbx_strand_id
1 'polypeptide(L)'
;NYQDASPSSPLHRHGLAIGPADQFEYDALHDRLPTVSWIIPTSPQCEHPAYTPAAGADFVARTLDAVAANQDVWAKTVVIVNYDENDGLFDHVPPPMPPRGTADEFVGDLPIGAGIRVPCIIVSPWTAGGWVCGEPFDHTSVLRFLERLTGVYETNISAWRRQTFGDLTSALGFSAGRPFPALPATKPGLWQTEYDVAHLPPAPIPGAGQSPPHQEPYRPPRDRGRAAVSLPPPSSAVLDGSRPRPVSRLKETTTSHRADFPAGTAGTQFPGILAAAAGKAVPRTGGRVYVPGIVNYTVSVIDRAAAKLLSGIHGGANPYGIAATPNGRKLYVTNSGASDVSVIDPSSNTVSGTVAVGLFPHGIAVAPDGRLAYVANTGPDTGAGGSRTVSVITTATDTVTDTITVGLAPRSVAVTPDNASVYVTCADGLWTYDIRTNQVRAARRDQKRSGGVSVSPDGATVYVVNSWRDTVSVLDTTTNELVAAIAVGRTPWQVAFRPDGAFAYVTNANSDTVSVIDTRSHGVTATVLVGHIPTAITATVDEIWITNNASSTVTAISTATLDVVGTVELGLSAVPSGVVVL
;
A
#
# COMPACT_ATOMS: atom_id res chain seq x y z
N ASN A 1 8.83 -2.09 39.67
CA ASN A 1 8.11 -1.01 38.98
C ASN A 1 9.13 0.01 38.47
N TYR A 2 9.09 0.39 37.20
CA TYR A 2 10.02 1.39 36.65
C TYR A 2 9.75 2.80 37.21
N GLN A 3 8.52 3.07 37.63
CA GLN A 3 8.11 4.35 38.21
C GLN A 3 8.82 4.62 39.55
N ASP A 4 9.09 3.55 40.31
CA ASP A 4 9.77 3.62 41.61
C ASP A 4 11.29 3.42 41.49
N ALA A 5 11.79 3.14 40.28
CA ALA A 5 13.21 2.95 40.04
C ALA A 5 13.93 4.31 40.04
N SER A 6 15.19 4.32 40.48
CA SER A 6 16.01 5.54 40.47
C SER A 6 16.06 6.18 39.08
N PRO A 7 15.96 7.52 38.94
CA PRO A 7 16.00 8.20 37.64
C PRO A 7 17.25 7.93 36.79
N SER A 8 18.36 7.55 37.44
CA SER A 8 19.61 7.18 36.76
C SER A 8 19.66 5.70 36.35
N SER A 9 18.73 4.88 36.84
CA SER A 9 18.68 3.46 36.51
C SER A 9 18.27 3.24 35.05
N PRO A 10 18.81 2.21 34.37
CA PRO A 10 18.34 1.81 33.06
C PRO A 10 16.83 1.50 33.03
N LEU A 11 16.30 0.90 34.11
CA LEU A 11 14.88 0.57 34.22
C LEU A 11 13.98 1.82 34.18
N HIS A 12 14.37 2.90 34.85
CA HIS A 12 13.62 4.16 34.78
C HIS A 12 13.80 4.85 33.42
N ARG A 13 15.05 4.94 32.93
CA ARG A 13 15.38 5.63 31.67
C ARG A 13 14.78 4.98 30.43
N HIS A 14 14.58 3.66 30.45
CA HIS A 14 14.05 2.89 29.32
C HIS A 14 12.66 2.31 29.61
N GLY A 15 12.05 2.59 30.76
CA GLY A 15 10.77 2.03 31.17
C GLY A 15 9.57 2.62 30.41
N LEU A 16 9.56 3.94 30.20
CA LEU A 16 8.56 4.62 29.38
C LEU A 16 9.20 5.83 28.69
N ALA A 17 10.00 5.57 27.66
CA ALA A 17 10.71 6.60 26.92
C ALA A 17 9.84 7.10 25.75
N ILE A 18 9.61 8.40 25.68
CA ILE A 18 8.99 9.05 24.52
C ILE A 18 10.09 9.32 23.50
N GLY A 19 10.02 8.65 22.36
CA GLY A 19 10.94 8.84 21.23
C GLY A 19 10.30 9.62 20.08
N PRO A 20 11.06 9.87 19.00
CA PRO A 20 10.50 10.33 17.73
C PRO A 20 9.38 9.40 17.24
N ALA A 21 8.36 9.96 16.61
CA ALA A 21 7.17 9.22 16.17
C ALA A 21 7.47 8.12 15.14
N ASP A 22 8.58 8.24 14.42
CA ASP A 22 9.05 7.37 13.32
C ASP A 22 10.21 6.45 13.72
N GLN A 23 10.61 6.47 15.00
CA GLN A 23 11.76 5.71 15.48
C GLN A 23 11.55 4.20 15.35
N PHE A 24 10.33 3.72 15.61
CA PHE A 24 10.01 2.31 15.48
C PHE A 24 10.16 1.84 14.03
N GLU A 25 9.64 2.61 13.08
CA GLU A 25 9.74 2.31 11.65
C GLU A 25 11.19 2.33 11.17
N TYR A 26 11.97 3.31 11.61
CA TYR A 26 13.41 3.34 11.35
C TYR A 26 14.11 2.10 11.89
N ASP A 27 13.84 1.70 13.13
CA ASP A 27 14.50 0.54 13.75
C ASP A 27 14.06 -0.79 13.12
N ALA A 28 12.80 -0.91 12.71
CA ALA A 28 12.30 -2.07 11.97
C ALA A 28 12.99 -2.20 10.60
N LEU A 29 13.15 -1.10 9.86
CA LEU A 29 13.84 -1.10 8.57
C LEU A 29 15.31 -1.53 8.69
N HIS A 30 15.99 -1.15 9.77
CA HIS A 30 17.44 -1.37 9.95
C HIS A 30 17.81 -2.56 10.84
N ASP A 31 16.86 -3.44 11.19
CA ASP A 31 17.05 -4.56 12.12
C ASP A 31 17.65 -4.13 13.48
N ARG A 32 17.05 -3.08 14.07
CA ARG A 32 17.46 -2.49 15.37
C ARG A 32 16.38 -2.56 16.43
N LEU A 33 15.27 -3.24 16.15
CA LEU A 33 14.21 -3.43 17.14
C LEU A 33 14.75 -4.18 18.37
N PRO A 34 14.37 -3.77 19.59
CA PRO A 34 14.65 -4.55 20.79
C PRO A 34 13.90 -5.89 20.74
N THR A 35 14.29 -6.82 21.63
CA THR A 35 13.60 -8.13 21.76
C THR A 35 12.09 -7.99 21.99
N VAL A 36 11.66 -6.92 22.68
CA VAL A 36 10.27 -6.60 22.92
C VAL A 36 10.08 -5.10 22.72
N SER A 37 9.19 -4.72 21.80
CA SER A 37 8.74 -3.33 21.59
C SER A 37 7.31 -3.18 22.09
N TRP A 38 7.10 -2.31 23.06
CA TRP A 38 5.76 -1.88 23.47
C TRP A 38 5.41 -0.61 22.71
N ILE A 39 4.39 -0.69 21.86
CA ILE A 39 3.95 0.41 21.01
C ILE A 39 2.57 0.84 21.51
N ILE A 40 2.45 2.11 21.91
CA ILE A 40 1.21 2.68 22.41
C ILE A 40 0.83 3.84 21.48
N PRO A 41 -0.33 3.79 20.81
CA PRO A 41 -0.78 4.88 19.96
C PRO A 41 -1.03 6.16 20.76
N THR A 42 -1.01 7.30 20.08
CA THR A 42 -1.49 8.55 20.68
C THR A 42 -3.01 8.52 20.84
N SER A 43 -3.58 9.31 21.74
CA SER A 43 -5.04 9.31 21.98
C SER A 43 -5.89 9.44 20.69
N PRO A 44 -5.54 10.28 19.70
CA PRO A 44 -6.27 10.34 18.42
C PRO A 44 -6.20 9.06 17.57
N GLN A 45 -5.20 8.22 17.79
CA GLN A 45 -4.96 6.96 17.10
C GLN A 45 -5.49 5.74 17.89
N CYS A 46 -5.95 5.92 19.13
CA CYS A 46 -6.47 4.85 19.99
C CYS A 46 -7.95 4.48 19.71
N GLU A 47 -8.55 4.96 18.61
CA GLU A 47 -9.94 4.66 18.21
C GLU A 47 -11.03 4.95 19.27
N HIS A 48 -10.73 5.63 20.38
CA HIS A 48 -11.76 6.01 21.37
C HIS A 48 -12.92 6.77 20.70
N PRO A 49 -14.15 6.71 21.27
CA PRO A 49 -15.35 7.29 20.65
C PRO A 49 -15.28 8.77 20.25
N ALA A 50 -14.34 9.53 20.82
CA ALA A 50 -14.08 10.93 20.49
C ALA A 50 -13.20 11.13 19.23
N TYR A 51 -12.63 10.06 18.66
CA TYR A 51 -11.66 10.07 17.58
C TYR A 51 -12.07 9.13 16.43
N THR A 52 -11.39 9.24 15.29
CA THR A 52 -11.74 8.47 14.08
C THR A 52 -11.07 7.09 14.08
N PRO A 53 -11.82 5.99 13.85
CA PRO A 53 -11.24 4.66 13.67
C PRO A 53 -10.21 4.60 12.53
N ALA A 54 -10.33 5.47 11.52
CA ALA A 54 -9.38 5.49 10.41
C ALA A 54 -7.94 5.82 10.84
N ALA A 55 -7.75 6.59 11.92
CA ALA A 55 -6.42 6.94 12.42
C ALA A 55 -5.75 5.77 13.14
N GLY A 56 -6.52 4.93 13.85
CA GLY A 56 -6.02 3.69 14.45
C GLY A 56 -5.71 2.64 13.40
N ALA A 57 -6.57 2.49 12.40
CA ALA A 57 -6.30 1.64 11.24
C ALA A 57 -5.02 2.04 10.49
N ASP A 58 -4.79 3.35 10.24
CA ASP A 58 -3.53 3.85 9.65
C ASP A 58 -2.31 3.51 10.53
N PHE A 59 -2.41 3.72 11.85
CA PHE A 59 -1.35 3.42 12.80
C PHE A 59 -0.96 1.94 12.80
N VAL A 60 -1.95 1.04 12.86
CA VAL A 60 -1.73 -0.41 12.79
C VAL A 60 -1.11 -0.80 11.45
N ALA A 61 -1.62 -0.25 10.34
CA ALA A 61 -1.08 -0.53 9.01
C ALA A 61 0.40 -0.13 8.89
N ARG A 62 0.77 1.09 9.33
CA ARG A 62 2.16 1.58 9.31
C ARG A 62 3.10 0.72 10.16
N THR A 63 2.62 0.27 11.33
CA THR A 63 3.39 -0.61 12.22
C THR A 63 3.66 -1.96 11.56
N LEU A 64 2.65 -2.57 10.94
CA LEU A 64 2.79 -3.84 10.22
C LEU A 64 3.70 -3.69 8.99
N ASP A 65 3.51 -2.61 8.24
CA ASP A 65 4.33 -2.27 7.06
C ASP A 65 5.80 -2.11 7.43
N ALA A 66 6.10 -1.42 8.53
CA ALA A 66 7.47 -1.24 9.00
C ALA A 66 8.18 -2.56 9.31
N VAL A 67 7.48 -3.48 9.99
CA VAL A 67 8.01 -4.82 10.28
C VAL A 67 8.16 -5.65 8.98
N ALA A 68 7.20 -5.55 8.07
CA ALA A 68 7.20 -6.28 6.80
C ALA A 68 8.23 -5.76 5.78
N ALA A 69 8.63 -4.49 5.89
CA ALA A 69 9.58 -3.84 4.98
C ALA A 69 10.99 -4.45 5.03
N ASN A 70 11.34 -5.15 6.12
CA ASN A 70 12.58 -5.90 6.24
C ASN A 70 12.28 -7.39 6.45
N GLN A 71 12.58 -8.23 5.44
CA GLN A 71 12.26 -9.66 5.46
C GLN A 71 12.97 -10.42 6.60
N ASP A 72 14.18 -10.01 6.99
CA ASP A 72 14.93 -10.62 8.09
C ASP A 72 14.29 -10.29 9.45
N VAL A 73 13.70 -9.09 9.58
CA VAL A 73 12.92 -8.68 10.74
C VAL A 73 11.57 -9.39 10.77
N TRP A 74 10.83 -9.40 9.66
CA TRP A 74 9.56 -10.12 9.52
C TRP A 74 9.71 -11.58 9.93
N ALA A 75 10.71 -12.28 9.40
CA ALA A 75 10.95 -13.71 9.62
C ALA A 75 11.13 -14.11 11.11
N LYS A 76 11.44 -13.14 11.98
CA LYS A 76 11.67 -13.36 13.42
C LYS A 76 10.72 -12.57 14.34
N THR A 77 9.67 -11.94 13.80
CA THR A 77 8.79 -11.06 14.57
C THR A 77 7.38 -11.62 14.74
N VAL A 78 6.81 -11.45 15.94
CA VAL A 78 5.37 -11.61 16.22
C VAL A 78 4.83 -10.22 16.57
N VAL A 79 3.85 -9.73 15.81
CA VAL A 79 3.08 -8.54 16.16
C VAL A 79 1.78 -8.98 16.84
N ILE A 80 1.52 -8.46 18.04
CA ILE A 80 0.31 -8.74 18.80
C ILE A 80 -0.45 -7.42 18.93
N VAL A 81 -1.64 -7.36 18.34
CA VAL A 81 -2.55 -6.21 18.47
C VAL A 81 -3.53 -6.51 19.59
N ASN A 82 -3.43 -5.73 20.67
CA ASN A 82 -4.26 -5.81 21.85
C ASN A 82 -5.26 -4.65 21.87
N TYR A 83 -6.55 -4.99 21.92
CA TYR A 83 -7.59 -4.05 22.31
C TYR A 83 -7.79 -4.13 23.83
N ASP A 84 -8.01 -3.01 24.50
CA ASP A 84 -8.25 -2.93 25.94
C ASP A 84 -9.72 -2.64 26.29
N GLU A 85 -10.50 -2.14 25.34
CA GLU A 85 -11.93 -1.86 25.47
C GLU A 85 -12.77 -2.57 24.39
N ASN A 86 -14.08 -2.70 24.64
CA ASN A 86 -15.06 -3.23 23.69
C ASN A 86 -16.02 -2.11 23.26
N ASP A 87 -16.14 -1.87 21.97
CA ASP A 87 -17.02 -0.84 21.38
C ASP A 87 -18.50 -1.28 21.22
N GLY A 88 -18.92 -2.47 21.66
CA GLY A 88 -20.35 -2.82 21.63
C GLY A 88 -20.79 -4.28 21.80
N LEU A 89 -22.01 -4.55 21.33
CA LEU A 89 -22.91 -5.68 21.62
C LEU A 89 -22.49 -7.04 21.01
N PHE A 90 -21.28 -7.54 21.29
CA PHE A 90 -20.78 -8.76 20.63
C PHE A 90 -20.60 -10.02 21.50
N ASP A 91 -21.01 -10.06 22.77
CA ASP A 91 -20.99 -11.34 23.48
C ASP A 91 -22.06 -11.46 24.58
N HIS A 92 -22.74 -12.60 24.62
CA HIS A 92 -23.66 -13.00 25.68
C HIS A 92 -23.05 -14.06 26.61
N VAL A 93 -21.76 -14.38 26.46
CA VAL A 93 -21.06 -15.37 27.30
C VAL A 93 -20.42 -14.68 28.51
N PRO A 94 -20.85 -15.00 29.74
CA PRO A 94 -20.17 -14.52 30.94
C PRO A 94 -18.71 -14.97 30.96
N PRO A 95 -17.76 -14.07 31.27
CA PRO A 95 -16.36 -14.44 31.34
C PRO A 95 -16.06 -15.38 32.52
N PRO A 96 -14.96 -16.15 32.49
CA PRO A 96 -14.52 -16.93 33.64
C PRO A 96 -14.29 -16.04 34.87
N MET A 97 -14.88 -16.44 36.01
CA MET A 97 -14.76 -15.71 37.27
C MET A 97 -14.04 -16.55 38.34
N PRO A 98 -13.18 -15.93 39.16
CA PRO A 98 -12.49 -16.60 40.25
C PRO A 98 -13.49 -16.98 41.36
N PRO A 99 -13.32 -18.12 42.03
CA PRO A 99 -14.06 -18.44 43.26
C PRO A 99 -13.85 -17.35 44.32
N ARG A 100 -14.88 -17.09 45.14
CA ARG A 100 -14.77 -16.11 46.24
C ARG A 100 -13.59 -16.45 47.17
N GLY A 101 -12.78 -15.45 47.50
CA GLY A 101 -11.61 -15.61 48.37
C GLY A 101 -10.34 -16.10 47.65
N THR A 102 -10.36 -16.19 46.32
CA THR A 102 -9.14 -16.41 45.53
C THR A 102 -8.18 -15.24 45.75
N ALA A 103 -6.94 -15.53 46.15
CA ALA A 103 -5.93 -14.51 46.39
C ALA A 103 -5.64 -13.68 45.11
N ASP A 104 -5.42 -12.38 45.29
CA ASP A 104 -5.06 -11.40 44.24
C ASP A 104 -6.10 -11.21 43.12
N GLU A 105 -7.31 -11.74 43.31
CA GLU A 105 -8.39 -11.71 42.31
C GLU A 105 -9.63 -10.93 42.75
N PHE A 106 -9.52 -10.16 43.84
CA PHE A 106 -10.61 -9.39 44.42
C PHE A 106 -10.15 -8.00 44.87
N VAL A 107 -10.99 -6.99 44.64
CA VAL A 107 -10.87 -5.66 45.24
C VAL A 107 -12.04 -5.50 46.22
N GLY A 108 -11.76 -5.71 47.52
CA GLY A 108 -12.82 -5.90 48.51
C GLY A 108 -13.57 -7.21 48.25
N ASP A 109 -14.91 -7.15 48.18
CA ASP A 109 -15.75 -8.31 47.84
C ASP A 109 -16.04 -8.44 46.32
N LEU A 110 -15.55 -7.51 45.50
CA LEU A 110 -15.78 -7.52 44.05
C LEU A 110 -14.69 -8.35 43.34
N PRO A 111 -15.05 -9.39 42.58
CA PRO A 111 -14.08 -10.16 41.81
C PRO A 111 -13.54 -9.33 40.65
N ILE A 112 -12.23 -9.41 40.39
CA ILE A 112 -11.59 -8.82 39.22
C ILE A 112 -11.99 -9.62 37.98
N GLY A 113 -11.74 -10.94 37.98
CA GLY A 113 -12.17 -11.86 36.93
C GLY A 113 -11.51 -11.63 35.57
N ALA A 114 -12.00 -12.36 34.56
CA ALA A 114 -11.76 -11.98 33.18
C ALA A 114 -12.71 -10.86 32.76
N GLY A 115 -12.18 -9.93 31.97
CA GLY A 115 -12.98 -8.88 31.34
C GLY A 115 -13.89 -9.44 30.25
N ILE A 116 -14.67 -8.55 29.65
CA ILE A 116 -15.41 -8.82 28.42
C ILE A 116 -14.43 -9.25 27.31
N ARG A 117 -14.89 -10.12 26.42
CA ARG A 117 -14.05 -10.58 25.31
C ARG A 117 -13.76 -9.41 24.36
N VAL A 118 -12.48 -9.18 24.11
CA VAL A 118 -11.97 -8.24 23.11
C VAL A 118 -11.16 -9.02 22.07
N PRO A 119 -11.11 -8.56 20.80
CA PRO A 119 -10.28 -9.22 19.80
C PRO A 119 -8.79 -9.07 20.16
N CYS A 120 -8.03 -10.12 19.87
CA CYS A 120 -6.57 -10.08 19.84
C CYS A 120 -6.13 -10.65 18.49
N ILE A 121 -5.30 -9.89 17.77
CA ILE A 121 -4.82 -10.28 16.45
C ILE A 121 -3.32 -10.57 16.57
N ILE A 122 -2.91 -11.75 16.13
CA ILE A 122 -1.50 -12.15 16.07
C ILE A 122 -1.08 -12.20 14.61
N VAL A 123 -0.10 -11.40 14.25
CA VAL A 123 0.45 -11.30 12.89
C VAL A 123 1.90 -11.73 12.93
N SER A 124 2.23 -12.82 12.24
CA SER A 124 3.58 -13.38 12.20
C SER A 124 3.79 -14.27 10.98
N PRO A 125 5.04 -14.62 10.63
CA PRO A 125 5.34 -15.62 9.60
C PRO A 125 4.78 -17.01 9.90
N TRP A 126 4.46 -17.30 11.17
CA TRP A 126 4.05 -18.63 11.63
C TRP A 126 2.53 -18.80 11.69
N THR A 127 1.78 -17.71 11.75
CA THR A 127 0.31 -17.70 11.91
C THR A 127 -0.43 -17.78 10.57
N ALA A 128 -0.10 -18.76 9.74
CA ALA A 128 -0.80 -18.99 8.48
C ALA A 128 -2.28 -19.37 8.72
N GLY A 129 -3.20 -18.77 7.95
CA GLY A 129 -4.64 -18.95 8.14
C GLY A 129 -5.11 -20.41 8.03
N GLY A 130 -6.23 -20.72 8.68
CA GLY A 130 -6.79 -22.08 8.79
C GLY A 130 -6.48 -22.81 10.10
N TRP A 131 -5.80 -22.16 11.05
CA TRP A 131 -5.68 -22.62 12.43
C TRP A 131 -6.78 -22.01 13.31
N VAL A 132 -7.41 -22.84 14.13
CA VAL A 132 -8.37 -22.39 15.15
C VAL A 132 -7.81 -22.79 16.50
N CYS A 133 -7.42 -21.79 17.30
CA CYS A 133 -7.00 -21.99 18.67
C CYS A 133 -8.22 -21.85 19.59
N GLY A 134 -8.53 -22.91 20.36
CA GLY A 134 -9.69 -22.95 21.27
C GLY A 134 -9.35 -22.74 22.75
N GLU A 135 -8.09 -22.46 23.07
CA GLU A 135 -7.65 -22.20 24.45
C GLU A 135 -8.12 -20.81 24.91
N PRO A 136 -8.55 -20.64 26.18
CA PRO A 136 -8.89 -19.34 26.73
C PRO A 136 -7.63 -18.48 26.93
N PHE A 137 -7.69 -17.23 26.50
CA PHE A 137 -6.63 -16.23 26.71
C PHE A 137 -7.20 -14.94 27.31
N ASP A 138 -6.33 -14.23 28.02
CA ASP A 138 -6.54 -12.88 28.55
C ASP A 138 -5.28 -12.02 28.33
N HIS A 139 -5.28 -10.75 28.74
CA HIS A 139 -4.08 -9.90 28.59
C HIS A 139 -2.85 -10.43 29.33
N THR A 140 -3.02 -11.21 30.41
CA THR A 140 -1.89 -11.84 31.11
C THR A 140 -1.24 -12.95 30.29
N SER A 141 -1.96 -13.51 29.31
CA SER A 141 -1.41 -14.51 28.38
C SER A 141 -0.28 -13.93 27.52
N VAL A 142 -0.35 -12.64 27.15
CA VAL A 142 0.74 -11.92 26.46
C VAL A 142 1.97 -11.83 27.34
N LEU A 143 1.80 -11.48 28.62
CA LEU A 143 2.92 -11.42 29.57
C LEU A 143 3.56 -12.80 29.75
N ARG A 144 2.76 -13.87 29.87
CA ARG A 144 3.26 -15.25 29.95
C ARG A 144 3.99 -15.70 28.69
N PHE A 145 3.55 -15.26 27.52
CA PHE A 145 4.31 -15.46 26.28
C PHE A 145 5.68 -14.77 26.35
N LEU A 146 5.74 -13.54 26.86
CA LEU A 146 7.00 -12.84 27.08
C LEU A 146 7.88 -13.52 28.14
N GLU A 147 7.32 -14.17 29.16
CA GLU A 147 8.11 -14.99 30.11
C GLU A 147 8.84 -16.12 29.38
N ARG A 148 8.18 -16.77 28.42
CA ARG A 148 8.79 -17.82 27.58
C ARG A 148 9.90 -17.27 26.68
N LEU A 149 9.67 -16.10 26.09
CA LEU A 149 10.60 -15.46 25.16
C LEU A 149 11.84 -14.90 25.88
N THR A 150 11.64 -14.26 27.04
CA THR A 150 12.68 -13.48 27.72
C THR A 150 13.29 -14.19 28.92
N GLY A 151 12.60 -15.19 29.49
CA GLY A 151 12.95 -15.84 30.75
C GLY A 151 12.63 -15.03 32.00
N VAL A 152 12.00 -13.84 31.87
CA VAL A 152 11.62 -12.99 33.01
C VAL A 152 10.25 -13.39 33.52
N TYR A 153 10.12 -13.78 34.79
CA TYR A 153 8.86 -14.19 35.41
C TYR A 153 8.09 -12.99 35.99
N GLU A 154 6.82 -12.84 35.62
CA GLU A 154 5.91 -11.80 36.11
C GLU A 154 5.20 -12.25 37.39
N THR A 155 5.61 -11.67 38.52
CA THR A 155 5.11 -12.07 39.84
C THR A 155 3.70 -11.58 40.13
N ASN A 156 3.17 -10.61 39.39
CA ASN A 156 1.83 -10.06 39.62
C ASN A 156 0.69 -10.88 39.00
N ILE A 157 1.00 -11.92 38.21
CA ILE A 157 -0.05 -12.82 37.66
C ILE A 157 -0.40 -13.86 38.71
N SER A 158 -1.66 -13.85 39.16
CA SER A 158 -2.19 -14.76 40.18
C SER A 158 -2.09 -16.23 39.79
N ALA A 159 -2.12 -17.11 40.80
CA ALA A 159 -2.18 -18.55 40.59
C ALA A 159 -3.42 -18.98 39.80
N TRP A 160 -4.56 -18.33 40.03
CA TRP A 160 -5.81 -18.63 39.33
C TRP A 160 -5.72 -18.29 37.84
N ARG A 161 -5.19 -17.11 37.47
CA ARG A 161 -4.98 -16.75 36.06
C ARG A 161 -4.04 -17.69 35.34
N ARG A 162 -2.94 -18.09 36.00
CA ARG A 162 -1.98 -19.07 35.43
C ARG A 162 -2.59 -20.44 35.15
N GLN A 163 -3.59 -20.84 35.95
CA GLN A 163 -4.32 -22.09 35.78
C GLN A 163 -5.46 -21.98 34.76
N THR A 164 -6.07 -20.80 34.63
CA THR A 164 -7.30 -20.59 33.86
C THR A 164 -7.05 -20.24 32.40
N PHE A 165 -6.02 -19.43 32.12
CA PHE A 165 -5.70 -18.95 30.78
C PHE A 165 -4.39 -19.57 30.26
N GLY A 166 -4.23 -19.59 28.94
CA GLY A 166 -3.01 -20.06 28.28
C GLY A 166 -1.84 -19.10 28.37
N ASP A 167 -0.70 -19.49 27.78
CA ASP A 167 0.49 -18.64 27.61
C ASP A 167 0.66 -18.10 26.17
N LEU A 168 -0.43 -18.12 25.40
CA LEU A 168 -0.53 -17.67 23.99
C LEU A 168 0.26 -18.51 22.97
N THR A 169 1.15 -19.42 23.39
CA THR A 169 2.00 -20.18 22.46
C THR A 169 1.22 -21.10 21.51
N SER A 170 0.10 -21.67 21.97
CA SER A 170 -0.77 -22.53 21.19
C SER A 170 -1.46 -21.79 20.02
N ALA A 171 -1.54 -20.46 20.06
CA ALA A 171 -2.09 -19.65 18.99
C ALA A 171 -1.16 -19.55 17.77
N LEU A 172 0.16 -19.74 17.94
CA LEU A 172 1.17 -19.62 16.87
C LEU A 172 1.26 -20.85 15.95
N GLY A 173 0.71 -22.00 16.37
CA GLY A 173 0.53 -23.15 15.47
C GLY A 173 1.82 -23.82 14.96
N PHE A 174 2.96 -23.69 15.66
CA PHE A 174 4.28 -24.21 15.27
C PHE A 174 4.35 -25.71 14.90
N SER A 175 3.32 -26.49 15.24
CA SER A 175 3.27 -27.94 15.03
C SER A 175 2.76 -28.38 13.66
N ALA A 176 2.41 -27.45 12.75
CA ALA A 176 1.75 -27.82 11.50
C ALA A 176 2.41 -27.19 10.27
N GLY A 177 3.08 -28.01 9.46
CA GLY A 177 3.43 -27.64 8.08
C GLY A 177 2.14 -27.48 7.27
N ARG A 178 1.70 -26.24 7.06
CA ARG A 178 0.43 -25.93 6.39
C ARG A 178 0.67 -25.23 5.07
N PRO A 179 -0.06 -25.62 4.00
CA PRO A 179 -0.10 -24.82 2.79
C PRO A 179 -0.78 -23.48 3.09
N PHE A 180 -0.38 -22.42 2.39
CA PHE A 180 -1.03 -21.13 2.45
C PHE A 180 -2.53 -21.30 2.08
N PRO A 181 -3.47 -20.76 2.87
CA PRO A 181 -4.89 -20.89 2.58
C PRO A 181 -5.22 -20.18 1.27
N ALA A 182 -6.11 -20.77 0.47
CA ALA A 182 -6.70 -20.07 -0.65
C ALA A 182 -7.55 -18.91 -0.09
N LEU A 183 -7.12 -17.68 -0.32
CA LEU A 183 -7.88 -16.50 0.09
C LEU A 183 -9.18 -16.42 -0.74
N PRO A 184 -10.33 -16.12 -0.12
CA PRO A 184 -11.57 -15.97 -0.86
C PRO A 184 -11.45 -14.81 -1.86
N ALA A 185 -12.07 -14.97 -3.04
CA ALA A 185 -12.20 -13.86 -3.98
C ALA A 185 -13.07 -12.76 -3.33
N THR A 186 -12.48 -11.60 -3.08
CA THR A 186 -13.17 -10.47 -2.44
C THR A 186 -14.01 -9.65 -3.41
N LYS A 187 -13.68 -9.67 -4.71
CA LYS A 187 -14.36 -8.90 -5.76
C LYS A 187 -15.87 -9.20 -5.88
N PRO A 188 -16.34 -10.47 -5.90
CA PRO A 188 -17.77 -10.75 -5.96
C PRO A 188 -18.53 -10.23 -4.73
N GLY A 189 -17.94 -10.34 -3.53
CA GLY A 189 -18.53 -9.83 -2.30
C GLY A 189 -18.61 -8.30 -2.28
N LEU A 190 -17.56 -7.61 -2.76
CA LEU A 190 -17.56 -6.16 -2.92
C LEU A 190 -18.60 -5.71 -3.94
N TRP A 191 -18.66 -6.31 -5.14
CA TRP A 191 -19.65 -5.94 -6.17
C TRP A 191 -21.08 -6.17 -5.70
N GLN A 192 -21.32 -7.27 -4.98
CA GLN A 192 -22.63 -7.53 -4.38
C GLN A 192 -22.95 -6.47 -3.32
N THR A 193 -21.98 -6.08 -2.50
CA THR A 193 -22.16 -5.04 -1.47
C THR A 193 -22.39 -3.66 -2.09
N GLU A 194 -21.64 -3.28 -3.12
CA GLU A 194 -21.84 -2.03 -3.88
C GLU A 194 -23.22 -2.00 -4.55
N TYR A 195 -23.65 -3.13 -5.13
CA TYR A 195 -24.99 -3.31 -5.67
C TYR A 195 -26.05 -3.19 -4.57
N ASP A 196 -25.88 -3.87 -3.45
CA ASP A 196 -26.82 -3.89 -2.33
C ASP A 196 -26.94 -2.51 -1.67
N VAL A 197 -25.84 -1.79 -1.46
CA VAL A 197 -25.83 -0.41 -0.95
C VAL A 197 -26.56 0.54 -1.92
N ALA A 198 -26.44 0.31 -3.23
CA ALA A 198 -27.08 1.15 -4.23
C ALA A 198 -28.57 0.83 -4.45
N HIS A 199 -29.03 -0.37 -4.10
CA HIS A 199 -30.37 -0.85 -4.50
C HIS A 199 -31.25 -1.37 -3.35
N LEU A 200 -30.71 -1.69 -2.18
CA LEU A 200 -31.50 -2.08 -1.03
C LEU A 200 -32.08 -0.85 -0.32
N PRO A 201 -33.32 -0.94 0.19
CA PRO A 201 -33.86 0.10 1.04
C PRO A 201 -33.04 0.21 2.34
N PRO A 202 -33.06 1.38 3.00
CA PRO A 202 -32.43 1.58 4.31
C PRO A 202 -32.85 0.46 5.28
N ALA A 203 -31.88 -0.06 6.04
CA ALA A 203 -32.16 -1.10 7.02
C ALA A 203 -33.25 -0.63 8.00
N PRO A 204 -34.34 -1.38 8.18
CA PRO A 204 -35.39 -0.99 9.11
C PRO A 204 -34.80 -0.94 10.52
N ILE A 205 -35.04 0.17 11.21
CA ILE A 205 -34.70 0.30 12.64
C ILE A 205 -35.53 -0.76 13.38
N PRO A 206 -34.92 -1.68 14.15
CA PRO A 206 -35.67 -2.70 14.86
C PRO A 206 -36.67 -2.08 15.84
N GLY A 207 -37.91 -2.52 15.80
CA GLY A 207 -38.93 -2.13 16.78
C GLY A 207 -38.69 -2.76 18.15
N ALA A 208 -39.44 -2.32 19.16
CA ALA A 208 -39.30 -2.72 20.58
C ALA A 208 -39.49 -4.23 20.89
N GLY A 209 -39.76 -5.07 19.88
CA GLY A 209 -39.98 -6.51 20.00
C GLY A 209 -38.86 -7.35 19.42
N GLN A 210 -37.60 -7.07 19.76
CA GLN A 210 -36.49 -7.95 19.37
C GLN A 210 -36.43 -9.21 20.24
N SER A 211 -36.08 -10.33 19.63
CA SER A 211 -35.67 -11.56 20.32
C SER A 211 -34.16 -11.76 20.16
N PRO A 212 -33.46 -12.34 21.14
CA PRO A 212 -32.03 -12.62 21.01
C PRO A 212 -31.75 -13.49 19.77
N PRO A 213 -30.66 -13.22 19.01
CA PRO A 213 -30.29 -14.06 17.88
C PRO A 213 -29.96 -15.48 18.38
N HIS A 214 -30.44 -16.49 17.66
CA HIS A 214 -30.07 -17.87 17.92
C HIS A 214 -28.88 -18.23 17.03
N GLN A 215 -27.82 -18.79 17.63
CA GLN A 215 -26.66 -19.26 16.87
C GLN A 215 -27.09 -20.32 15.85
N GLU A 216 -26.70 -20.15 14.59
CA GLU A 216 -26.97 -21.19 13.57
C GLU A 216 -26.26 -22.50 13.95
N PRO A 217 -26.86 -23.67 13.66
CA PRO A 217 -26.22 -24.95 13.96
C PRO A 217 -24.92 -25.11 13.16
N TYR A 218 -23.80 -24.80 13.80
CA TYR A 218 -22.45 -25.01 13.27
C TYR A 218 -22.01 -26.45 13.55
N ARG A 219 -21.64 -27.20 12.50
CA ARG A 219 -20.84 -28.43 12.65
C ARG A 219 -19.36 -28.06 12.56
N PRO A 220 -18.59 -28.11 13.67
CA PRO A 220 -17.15 -27.94 13.58
C PRO A 220 -16.55 -29.02 12.68
N PRO A 221 -15.49 -28.70 11.89
CA PRO A 221 -14.64 -29.70 11.30
C PRO A 221 -14.21 -30.67 12.40
N ARG A 222 -14.41 -31.98 12.18
CA ARG A 222 -14.10 -33.02 13.17
C ARG A 222 -12.70 -32.82 13.75
N ASP A 223 -12.68 -32.60 15.06
CA ASP A 223 -11.49 -32.62 15.90
C ASP A 223 -10.75 -33.95 15.70
N ARG A 224 -9.66 -33.92 14.93
CA ARG A 224 -8.74 -35.06 14.86
C ARG A 224 -7.80 -34.98 16.06
N GLY A 225 -8.30 -35.47 17.19
CA GLY A 225 -7.48 -35.99 18.28
C GLY A 225 -7.25 -35.04 19.45
N ARG A 226 -8.22 -34.97 20.37
CA ARG A 226 -7.92 -34.81 21.79
C ARG A 226 -7.06 -35.98 22.26
N ALA A 227 -5.76 -35.79 22.39
CA ALA A 227 -5.00 -36.52 23.41
C ALA A 227 -5.09 -35.71 24.69
N ALA A 228 -5.81 -36.22 25.69
CA ALA A 228 -5.78 -35.66 27.02
C ALA A 228 -4.34 -35.71 27.54
N VAL A 229 -3.68 -34.55 27.67
CA VAL A 229 -2.38 -34.46 28.33
C VAL A 229 -2.63 -34.43 29.82
N SER A 230 -2.45 -35.58 30.49
CA SER A 230 -2.22 -35.62 31.93
C SER A 230 -0.78 -35.14 32.16
N LEU A 231 -0.62 -33.99 32.83
CA LEU A 231 0.69 -33.48 33.23
C LEU A 231 1.25 -34.32 34.40
N PRO A 232 2.47 -34.88 34.31
CA PRO A 232 3.15 -35.42 35.49
C PRO A 232 3.70 -34.29 36.37
N PRO A 233 3.92 -34.51 37.68
CA PRO A 233 4.44 -33.50 38.59
C PRO A 233 5.91 -33.17 38.29
N PRO A 234 6.43 -32.00 38.74
CA PRO A 234 7.70 -31.46 38.28
C PRO A 234 8.87 -32.29 38.82
N SER A 235 9.70 -32.85 37.94
CA SER A 235 11.01 -33.37 38.31
C SER A 235 12.07 -32.30 38.13
N SER A 236 12.78 -32.01 39.21
CA SER A 236 14.02 -31.24 39.24
C SER A 236 15.10 -31.92 38.38
N ALA A 237 15.37 -31.41 37.19
CA ALA A 237 16.57 -31.76 36.44
C ALA A 237 17.29 -30.47 36.03
N VAL A 238 18.41 -30.24 36.70
CA VAL A 238 19.42 -29.25 36.35
C VAL A 238 20.05 -29.66 35.02
N LEU A 239 20.08 -28.75 34.04
CA LEU A 239 20.85 -28.94 32.81
C LEU A 239 22.26 -28.39 33.03
N ASP A 240 23.21 -29.31 33.12
CA ASP A 240 24.65 -29.07 33.08
C ASP A 240 25.15 -28.98 31.62
N GLY A 241 26.16 -28.15 31.38
CA GLY A 241 27.08 -28.35 30.25
C GLY A 241 26.86 -27.57 28.95
N SER A 242 27.48 -26.38 28.90
CA SER A 242 28.30 -25.86 27.79
C SER A 242 27.69 -25.39 26.44
N ARG A 243 27.51 -24.06 26.33
CA ARG A 243 28.26 -23.06 25.52
C ARG A 243 28.32 -23.13 23.96
N PRO A 244 28.58 -21.98 23.26
CA PRO A 244 27.87 -21.58 22.04
C PRO A 244 28.68 -21.47 20.72
N ARG A 245 27.93 -21.35 19.60
CA ARG A 245 28.23 -20.79 18.24
C ARG A 245 28.69 -21.77 17.11
N PRO A 246 28.76 -21.36 15.81
CA PRO A 246 27.64 -21.41 14.83
C PRO A 246 28.07 -21.90 13.42
N VAL A 247 27.29 -22.72 12.69
CA VAL A 247 27.42 -22.74 11.21
C VAL A 247 26.10 -23.20 10.57
N SER A 248 25.37 -22.28 9.95
CA SER A 248 24.41 -22.63 8.89
C SER A 248 25.21 -22.83 7.60
N ARG A 249 25.16 -24.03 7.03
CA ARG A 249 25.52 -24.26 5.62
C ARG A 249 24.23 -24.57 4.87
N LEU A 250 23.76 -23.61 4.09
CA LEU A 250 22.79 -23.86 3.03
C LEU A 250 23.46 -24.73 1.97
N LYS A 251 22.84 -25.87 1.67
CA LYS A 251 23.03 -26.59 0.42
C LYS A 251 21.72 -26.43 -0.36
N GLU A 252 21.74 -25.59 -1.39
CA GLU A 252 20.61 -25.48 -2.32
C GLU A 252 20.37 -26.85 -2.97
N THR A 253 19.15 -27.37 -2.82
CA THR A 253 18.64 -28.40 -3.72
C THR A 253 17.30 -27.93 -4.28
N THR A 254 17.37 -27.60 -5.57
CA THR A 254 16.28 -27.56 -6.56
C THR A 254 15.21 -28.61 -6.31
N THR A 255 13.95 -28.19 -6.19
CA THR A 255 12.78 -29.08 -6.32
C THR A 255 11.72 -28.48 -7.22
N SER A 256 11.62 -29.02 -8.44
CA SER A 256 10.34 -29.33 -9.07
C SER A 256 10.57 -30.46 -10.08
N HIS A 257 10.11 -31.67 -9.74
CA HIS A 257 10.17 -32.81 -10.67
C HIS A 257 8.90 -32.87 -11.52
N ARG A 258 9.11 -33.02 -12.83
CA ARG A 258 8.13 -33.18 -13.91
C ARG A 258 7.35 -34.51 -13.88
N ALA A 259 7.69 -35.43 -12.97
CA ALA A 259 7.17 -36.80 -12.95
C ALA A 259 5.81 -36.95 -12.21
N ASP A 260 5.36 -35.92 -11.48
CA ASP A 260 4.14 -35.98 -10.69
C ASP A 260 2.84 -35.79 -11.51
N PHE A 261 2.94 -35.63 -12.83
CA PHE A 261 1.78 -35.40 -13.71
C PHE A 261 1.83 -36.29 -14.98
N PRO A 262 1.47 -37.59 -14.87
CA PRO A 262 1.59 -38.55 -15.98
C PRO A 262 0.46 -38.46 -17.03
N ALA A 263 -0.63 -37.73 -16.75
CA ALA A 263 -1.75 -37.56 -17.67
C ALA A 263 -2.18 -36.09 -17.68
N GLY A 264 -1.62 -35.32 -18.61
CA GLY A 264 -1.80 -33.88 -18.67
C GLY A 264 -3.23 -33.44 -19.00
N THR A 265 -3.58 -32.24 -18.54
CA THR A 265 -4.57 -31.41 -19.22
C THR A 265 -3.83 -30.47 -20.16
N ALA A 266 -3.94 -30.75 -21.45
CA ALA A 266 -3.56 -29.82 -22.50
C ALA A 266 -4.43 -28.55 -22.39
N GLY A 267 -3.81 -27.37 -22.31
CA GLY A 267 -4.45 -26.13 -22.78
C GLY A 267 -4.66 -24.96 -21.81
N THR A 268 -4.43 -25.09 -20.50
CA THR A 268 -4.53 -23.93 -19.59
C THR A 268 -3.36 -23.90 -18.61
N GLN A 269 -2.31 -23.20 -18.99
CA GLN A 269 -1.28 -22.79 -18.03
C GLN A 269 -1.90 -21.74 -17.11
N PHE A 270 -2.05 -22.06 -15.81
CA PHE A 270 -2.03 -21.04 -14.77
C PHE A 270 -0.55 -20.78 -14.47
N PRO A 271 0.05 -19.68 -14.96
CA PRO A 271 1.35 -19.28 -14.45
C PRO A 271 1.15 -18.81 -13.01
N GLY A 272 1.83 -19.44 -12.06
CA GLY A 272 2.03 -18.84 -10.74
C GLY A 272 2.62 -17.44 -10.90
N ILE A 273 2.37 -16.54 -9.96
CA ILE A 273 2.73 -15.11 -10.02
C ILE A 273 4.22 -14.86 -10.32
N LEU A 274 5.08 -15.86 -10.07
CA LEU A 274 6.52 -15.85 -10.38
C LEU A 274 6.88 -16.47 -11.75
N ALA A 275 6.05 -17.35 -12.32
CA ALA A 275 6.27 -17.97 -13.63
C ALA A 275 5.79 -17.07 -14.79
N ALA A 276 4.84 -16.18 -14.56
CA ALA A 276 4.45 -15.14 -15.54
C ALA A 276 5.48 -14.00 -15.64
N ALA A 277 6.34 -13.85 -14.63
CA ALA A 277 7.30 -12.75 -14.51
C ALA A 277 8.75 -13.14 -14.88
N ALA A 278 9.00 -14.37 -15.33
CA ALA A 278 10.28 -14.75 -15.94
C ALA A 278 10.36 -14.15 -17.35
N GLY A 279 10.58 -12.83 -17.41
CA GLY A 279 10.80 -12.12 -18.66
C GLY A 279 11.95 -12.77 -19.42
N LYS A 280 11.75 -13.00 -20.73
CA LYS A 280 12.89 -13.27 -21.60
C LYS A 280 13.81 -12.07 -21.52
N ALA A 281 15.10 -12.28 -21.23
CA ALA A 281 16.10 -11.24 -21.30
C ALA A 281 16.20 -10.75 -22.75
N VAL A 282 15.49 -9.66 -23.07
CA VAL A 282 15.67 -8.90 -24.29
C VAL A 282 16.79 -7.89 -24.01
N PRO A 283 17.77 -7.69 -24.91
CA PRO A 283 18.75 -6.63 -24.76
C PRO A 283 18.03 -5.29 -24.64
N ARG A 284 18.07 -4.70 -23.45
CA ARG A 284 17.48 -3.40 -23.17
C ARG A 284 18.55 -2.32 -23.28
N THR A 285 18.15 -1.15 -23.77
CA THR A 285 18.99 0.05 -23.74
C THR A 285 19.30 0.44 -22.29
N GLY A 286 20.53 0.90 -22.03
CA GLY A 286 20.90 1.43 -20.71
C GLY A 286 20.06 2.65 -20.31
N GLY A 287 20.04 2.97 -19.02
CA GLY A 287 19.26 4.07 -18.47
C GLY A 287 18.71 3.75 -17.08
N ARG A 288 17.94 4.68 -16.53
CA ARG A 288 17.30 4.52 -15.22
C ARG A 288 15.81 4.81 -15.29
N VAL A 289 15.05 4.10 -14.47
CA VAL A 289 13.62 4.36 -14.29
C VAL A 289 13.39 4.86 -12.87
N TYR A 290 12.66 5.95 -12.74
CA TYR A 290 12.39 6.63 -11.47
C TYR A 290 10.91 6.55 -11.15
N VAL A 291 10.57 6.06 -9.96
CA VAL A 291 9.19 5.76 -9.55
C VAL A 291 8.95 6.26 -8.13
N PRO A 292 8.17 7.34 -7.93
CA PRO A 292 7.72 7.75 -6.61
C PRO A 292 6.82 6.70 -5.97
N GLY A 293 7.04 6.46 -4.68
CA GLY A 293 6.26 5.59 -3.83
C GLY A 293 5.58 6.35 -2.69
N ILE A 294 4.25 6.37 -2.69
CA ILE A 294 3.46 7.25 -1.82
C ILE A 294 3.71 6.94 -0.34
N VAL A 295 3.67 5.66 0.04
CA VAL A 295 3.63 5.26 1.46
C VAL A 295 5.03 5.11 2.04
N ASN A 296 6.01 4.70 1.24
CA ASN A 296 7.40 4.56 1.70
C ASN A 296 8.21 5.87 1.61
N TYR A 297 7.63 6.96 1.13
CA TYR A 297 8.28 8.28 1.00
C TYR A 297 9.54 8.28 0.15
N THR A 298 9.66 7.34 -0.80
CA THR A 298 10.86 7.23 -1.64
C THR A 298 10.57 7.42 -3.12
N VAL A 299 11.62 7.74 -3.88
CA VAL A 299 11.66 7.57 -5.33
C VAL A 299 12.57 6.39 -5.61
N SER A 300 11.98 5.28 -6.05
CA SER A 300 12.71 4.08 -6.44
C SER A 300 13.48 4.33 -7.73
N VAL A 301 14.76 3.96 -7.74
CA VAL A 301 15.64 4.02 -8.90
C VAL A 301 15.87 2.61 -9.39
N ILE A 302 15.52 2.35 -10.64
CA ILE A 302 15.56 1.04 -11.26
C ILE A 302 16.57 1.08 -12.41
N ASP A 303 17.43 0.07 -12.49
CA ASP A 303 18.25 -0.18 -13.65
C ASP A 303 17.35 -0.64 -14.80
N ARG A 304 17.28 0.17 -15.86
CA ARG A 304 16.42 -0.10 -17.00
C ARG A 304 16.82 -1.40 -17.69
N ALA A 305 18.12 -1.64 -17.87
CA ALA A 305 18.61 -2.78 -18.63
C ALA A 305 18.36 -4.11 -17.91
N ALA A 306 18.67 -4.14 -16.62
CA ALA A 306 18.51 -5.31 -15.77
C ALA A 306 17.08 -5.48 -15.23
N ALA A 307 16.21 -4.46 -15.35
CA ALA A 307 14.94 -4.38 -14.62
C ALA A 307 15.12 -4.75 -13.14
N LYS A 308 16.02 -4.02 -12.47
CA LYS A 308 16.39 -4.29 -11.08
C LYS A 308 16.36 -3.02 -10.27
N LEU A 309 15.76 -3.09 -9.08
CA LEU A 309 15.84 -2.00 -8.10
C LEU A 309 17.30 -1.76 -7.70
N LEU A 310 17.76 -0.52 -7.84
CA LEU A 310 19.12 -0.08 -7.49
C LEU A 310 19.16 0.55 -6.10
N SER A 311 18.27 1.52 -5.87
CA SER A 311 18.27 2.33 -4.65
C SER A 311 16.93 3.05 -4.49
N GLY A 312 16.66 3.55 -3.28
CA GLY A 312 15.61 4.54 -3.03
C GLY A 312 16.23 5.91 -2.73
N ILE A 313 15.65 6.97 -3.28
CA ILE A 313 15.94 8.36 -2.91
C ILE A 313 14.85 8.77 -1.92
N HIS A 314 15.19 9.34 -0.77
CA HIS A 314 14.17 9.92 0.11
C HIS A 314 13.50 11.09 -0.61
N GLY A 315 12.19 10.97 -0.86
CA GLY A 315 11.37 12.02 -1.42
C GLY A 315 10.94 13.03 -0.35
N GLY A 316 9.80 13.69 -0.56
CA GLY A 316 9.08 14.37 0.52
C GLY A 316 7.90 13.54 1.02
N ALA A 317 7.04 14.14 1.85
CA ALA A 317 5.84 13.46 2.36
C ALA A 317 4.84 13.16 1.21
N ASN A 318 4.49 11.88 1.06
CA ASN A 318 3.61 11.34 0.02
C ASN A 318 4.02 11.73 -1.42
N PRO A 319 5.17 11.26 -1.96
CA PRO A 319 5.57 11.58 -3.32
C PRO A 319 4.62 10.94 -4.33
N TYR A 320 4.17 11.71 -5.32
CA TYR A 320 3.07 11.31 -6.21
C TYR A 320 3.41 11.38 -7.70
N GLY A 321 3.51 12.57 -8.27
CA GLY A 321 3.85 12.80 -9.66
C GLY A 321 5.35 12.96 -9.83
N ILE A 322 5.86 12.58 -11.01
CA ILE A 322 7.26 12.77 -11.38
C ILE A 322 7.36 13.23 -12.84
N ALA A 323 8.25 14.18 -13.12
CA ALA A 323 8.57 14.63 -14.47
C ALA A 323 10.06 14.96 -14.61
N ALA A 324 10.65 14.67 -15.76
CA ALA A 324 12.03 15.03 -16.10
C ALA A 324 12.09 16.28 -16.97
N THR A 325 13.14 17.08 -16.80
CA THR A 325 13.55 18.04 -17.84
C THR A 325 13.99 17.31 -19.11
N PRO A 326 13.71 17.84 -20.31
CA PRO A 326 14.08 17.21 -21.59
C PRO A 326 15.57 16.85 -21.74
N ASN A 327 16.45 17.60 -21.08
CA ASN A 327 17.90 17.33 -21.08
C ASN A 327 18.34 16.27 -20.05
N GLY A 328 17.40 15.68 -19.30
CA GLY A 328 17.63 14.65 -18.28
C GLY A 328 18.39 15.10 -17.03
N ARG A 329 18.62 16.41 -16.84
CA ARG A 329 19.44 16.92 -15.72
C ARG A 329 18.69 17.12 -14.41
N LYS A 330 17.37 17.26 -14.44
CA LYS A 330 16.53 17.40 -13.25
C LYS A 330 15.30 16.51 -13.34
N LEU A 331 14.93 15.92 -12.21
CA LEU A 331 13.63 15.33 -11.96
C LEU A 331 12.89 16.21 -10.95
N TYR A 332 11.62 16.46 -11.21
CA TYR A 332 10.72 17.12 -10.28
C TYR A 332 9.71 16.10 -9.76
N VAL A 333 9.58 15.99 -8.44
CA VAL A 333 8.67 15.04 -7.77
C VAL A 333 7.73 15.81 -6.86
N THR A 334 6.42 15.69 -7.08
CA THR A 334 5.42 16.35 -6.23
C THR A 334 5.23 15.58 -4.94
N ASN A 335 5.22 16.29 -3.81
CA ASN A 335 5.03 15.70 -2.49
C ASN A 335 3.68 16.17 -1.93
N SER A 336 2.65 15.33 -2.05
CA SER A 336 1.27 15.76 -1.78
C SER A 336 1.06 16.10 -0.31
N GLY A 337 1.75 15.41 0.61
CA GLY A 337 1.65 15.62 2.05
C GLY A 337 2.42 16.85 2.55
N ALA A 338 3.43 17.31 1.80
CA ALA A 338 4.27 18.45 2.18
C ALA A 338 3.88 19.75 1.44
N SER A 339 3.06 19.67 0.38
CA SER A 339 2.72 20.81 -0.49
C SER A 339 3.96 21.46 -1.13
N ASP A 340 4.94 20.64 -1.51
CA ASP A 340 6.17 21.06 -2.19
C ASP A 340 6.53 20.10 -3.34
N VAL A 341 7.59 20.45 -4.07
CA VAL A 341 8.17 19.65 -5.15
C VAL A 341 9.64 19.44 -4.87
N SER A 342 10.08 18.19 -4.74
CA SER A 342 11.50 17.84 -4.65
C SER A 342 12.16 17.97 -6.03
N VAL A 343 13.32 18.63 -6.09
CA VAL A 343 14.19 18.68 -7.26
C VAL A 343 15.31 17.67 -7.04
N ILE A 344 15.44 16.69 -7.94
CA ILE A 344 16.42 15.60 -7.84
C ILE A 344 17.41 15.72 -9.00
N ASP A 345 18.70 15.59 -8.69
CA ASP A 345 19.77 15.40 -9.67
C ASP A 345 19.92 13.91 -9.99
N PRO A 346 19.60 13.45 -11.22
CA PRO A 346 19.66 12.03 -11.58
C PRO A 346 21.10 11.48 -11.64
N SER A 347 22.12 12.34 -11.79
CA SER A 347 23.52 11.91 -11.87
C SER A 347 24.05 11.44 -10.51
N SER A 348 23.63 12.11 -9.43
CA SER A 348 23.98 11.77 -8.05
C SER A 348 22.88 11.02 -7.30
N ASN A 349 21.66 10.97 -7.82
CA ASN A 349 20.46 10.46 -7.13
C ASN A 349 20.21 11.17 -5.78
N THR A 350 20.38 12.49 -5.74
CA THR A 350 20.18 13.30 -4.53
C THR A 350 19.17 14.41 -4.75
N VAL A 351 18.38 14.72 -3.71
CA VAL A 351 17.52 15.91 -3.69
C VAL A 351 18.40 17.16 -3.59
N SER A 352 18.37 18.03 -4.59
CA SER A 352 19.13 19.29 -4.65
C SER A 352 18.39 20.46 -4.00
N GLY A 353 17.08 20.33 -3.77
CA GLY A 353 16.24 21.34 -3.12
C GLY A 353 14.77 20.99 -3.20
N THR A 354 13.93 21.79 -2.54
CA THR A 354 12.47 21.70 -2.64
C THR A 354 11.87 23.05 -3.04
N VAL A 355 10.74 23.00 -3.75
CA VAL A 355 10.01 24.19 -4.22
C VAL A 355 8.61 24.15 -3.62
N ALA A 356 8.27 25.11 -2.77
CA ALA A 356 6.92 25.22 -2.21
C ALA A 356 5.89 25.49 -3.33
N VAL A 357 4.77 24.77 -3.30
CA VAL A 357 3.67 24.90 -4.27
C VAL A 357 2.32 24.95 -3.53
N GLY A 358 1.21 24.86 -4.26
CA GLY A 358 -0.12 24.79 -3.66
C GLY A 358 -0.40 23.44 -2.99
N LEU A 359 -1.54 23.35 -2.31
CA LEU A 359 -1.91 22.19 -1.50
C LEU A 359 -2.12 20.91 -2.32
N PHE A 360 -1.62 19.78 -1.80
CA PHE A 360 -1.73 18.44 -2.39
C PHE A 360 -1.34 18.40 -3.88
N PRO A 361 -0.08 18.71 -4.23
CA PRO A 361 0.38 18.63 -5.60
C PRO A 361 0.38 17.17 -6.08
N HIS A 362 -0.30 16.89 -7.19
CA HIS A 362 -0.38 15.56 -7.80
C HIS A 362 0.34 15.53 -9.14
N GLY A 363 -0.34 15.92 -10.22
CA GLY A 363 0.22 15.90 -11.57
C GLY A 363 1.28 16.98 -11.76
N ILE A 364 2.37 16.63 -12.45
CA ILE A 364 3.41 17.55 -12.86
C ILE A 364 3.81 17.28 -14.30
N ALA A 365 4.05 18.34 -15.07
CA ALA A 365 4.58 18.27 -16.43
C ALA A 365 5.65 19.33 -16.64
N VAL A 366 6.78 18.94 -17.24
CA VAL A 366 7.80 19.90 -17.72
C VAL A 366 7.52 20.22 -19.18
N ALA A 367 7.58 21.51 -19.52
CA ALA A 367 7.41 21.98 -20.88
C ALA A 367 8.49 21.39 -21.82
N PRO A 368 8.17 21.09 -23.10
CA PRO A 368 9.13 20.56 -24.07
C PRO A 368 10.42 21.37 -24.24
N ASP A 369 10.37 22.69 -24.04
CA ASP A 369 11.58 23.54 -24.06
C ASP A 369 12.42 23.46 -22.77
N GLY A 370 11.91 22.77 -21.76
CA GLY A 370 12.53 22.56 -20.47
C GLY A 370 12.56 23.79 -19.55
N ARG A 371 11.94 24.91 -19.92
CA ARG A 371 12.04 26.19 -19.18
C ARG A 371 11.04 26.30 -18.04
N LEU A 372 9.87 25.69 -18.18
CA LEU A 372 8.76 25.76 -17.22
C LEU A 372 8.31 24.37 -16.80
N ALA A 373 7.90 24.22 -15.54
CA ALA A 373 7.16 23.06 -15.05
C ALA A 373 5.82 23.50 -14.45
N TYR A 374 4.78 22.71 -14.67
CA TYR A 374 3.41 23.00 -14.26
C TYR A 374 2.94 21.94 -13.27
N VAL A 375 2.48 22.37 -12.10
CA VAL A 375 2.11 21.50 -10.99
C VAL A 375 0.64 21.67 -10.66
N ALA A 376 -0.16 20.63 -10.85
CA ALA A 376 -1.56 20.62 -10.45
C ALA A 376 -1.70 20.47 -8.94
N ASN A 377 -2.19 21.53 -8.29
CA ASN A 377 -2.46 21.54 -6.85
C ASN A 377 -3.89 21.05 -6.63
N THR A 378 -4.09 19.76 -6.36
CA THR A 378 -5.42 19.14 -6.27
C THR A 378 -6.22 19.67 -5.07
N GLY A 379 -5.54 19.97 -3.97
CA GLY A 379 -6.17 20.28 -2.69
C GLY A 379 -6.64 19.02 -1.93
N PRO A 380 -7.09 19.19 -0.67
CA PRO A 380 -7.41 18.09 0.24
C PRO A 380 -8.67 17.30 -0.17
N ASP A 381 -9.52 17.87 -1.02
CA ASP A 381 -10.77 17.29 -1.47
C ASP A 381 -10.74 17.11 -3.01
N THR A 382 -11.23 15.97 -3.48
CA THR A 382 -11.37 15.68 -4.93
C THR A 382 -12.70 16.18 -5.51
N GLY A 383 -13.52 16.85 -4.68
CA GLY A 383 -14.80 17.49 -4.99
C GLY A 383 -14.82 19.00 -4.76
N ALA A 384 -15.96 19.53 -4.29
CA ALA A 384 -16.26 20.98 -4.21
C ALA A 384 -15.30 21.79 -3.32
N GLY A 385 -14.58 21.14 -2.38
CA GLY A 385 -13.53 21.76 -1.57
C GLY A 385 -12.13 21.73 -2.20
N GLY A 386 -11.99 21.20 -3.42
CA GLY A 386 -10.72 21.09 -4.12
C GLY A 386 -10.10 22.44 -4.49
N SER A 387 -8.78 22.47 -4.57
CA SER A 387 -8.05 23.65 -5.04
C SER A 387 -8.34 23.90 -6.53
N ARG A 388 -7.98 25.10 -7.01
CA ARG A 388 -8.19 25.52 -8.41
C ARG A 388 -6.93 26.06 -9.06
N THR A 389 -5.78 25.69 -8.55
CA THR A 389 -4.51 26.31 -8.91
C THR A 389 -3.54 25.34 -9.56
N VAL A 390 -2.77 25.85 -10.53
CA VAL A 390 -1.59 25.19 -11.08
C VAL A 390 -0.39 26.09 -10.83
N SER A 391 0.62 25.60 -10.11
CA SER A 391 1.85 26.35 -9.86
C SER A 391 2.76 26.27 -11.08
N VAL A 392 3.36 27.40 -11.49
CA VAL A 392 4.31 27.47 -12.61
C VAL A 392 5.72 27.68 -12.05
N ILE A 393 6.57 26.69 -12.20
CA ILE A 393 7.97 26.69 -11.74
C ILE A 393 8.87 27.05 -12.92
N THR A 394 9.72 28.06 -12.75
CA THR A 394 10.84 28.30 -13.67
C THR A 394 11.99 27.36 -13.34
N THR A 395 12.34 26.45 -14.26
CA THR A 395 13.29 25.35 -14.01
C THR A 395 14.74 25.80 -13.88
N ALA A 396 15.06 27.00 -14.39
CA ALA A 396 16.39 27.59 -14.28
C ALA A 396 16.71 28.03 -12.85
N THR A 397 15.70 28.48 -12.11
CA THR A 397 15.82 29.03 -10.75
C THR A 397 15.21 28.13 -9.68
N ASP A 398 14.42 27.12 -10.08
CA ASP A 398 13.64 26.26 -9.17
C ASP A 398 12.72 27.08 -8.26
N THR A 399 12.03 28.06 -8.83
CA THR A 399 11.10 28.93 -8.10
C THR A 399 9.75 29.00 -8.79
N VAL A 400 8.66 29.04 -8.02
CA VAL A 400 7.33 29.38 -8.54
C VAL A 400 7.34 30.84 -8.98
N THR A 401 7.06 31.07 -10.26
CA THR A 401 7.03 32.41 -10.88
C THR A 401 5.63 32.87 -11.25
N ASP A 402 4.68 31.94 -11.36
CA ASP A 402 3.27 32.25 -11.62
C ASP A 402 2.35 31.18 -11.02
N THR A 403 1.05 31.48 -10.93
CA THR A 403 0.02 30.54 -10.53
C THR A 403 -1.23 30.72 -11.40
N ILE A 404 -1.58 29.67 -12.13
CA ILE A 404 -2.70 29.67 -13.06
C ILE A 404 -3.96 29.22 -12.33
N THR A 405 -5.08 29.89 -12.58
CA THR A 405 -6.41 29.45 -12.11
C THR A 405 -7.09 28.57 -13.15
N VAL A 406 -7.58 27.40 -12.73
CA VAL A 406 -8.22 26.39 -13.58
C VAL A 406 -9.53 25.88 -12.96
N GLY A 407 -9.91 24.65 -13.34
CA GLY A 407 -11.01 23.89 -12.79
C GLY A 407 -10.84 23.47 -11.34
N LEU A 408 -11.85 22.77 -10.85
CA LEU A 408 -11.89 22.22 -9.50
C LEU A 408 -11.02 20.97 -9.39
N ALA A 409 -10.19 20.86 -8.35
CA ALA A 409 -9.34 19.71 -8.07
C ALA A 409 -8.52 19.27 -9.30
N PRO A 410 -7.59 20.11 -9.80
CA PRO A 410 -6.77 19.76 -10.95
C PRO A 410 -5.92 18.53 -10.64
N ARG A 411 -5.79 17.61 -11.60
CA ARG A 411 -5.22 16.28 -11.36
C ARG A 411 -4.02 15.95 -12.24
N SER A 412 -4.19 16.00 -13.56
CA SER A 412 -3.14 15.73 -14.54
C SER A 412 -2.92 16.95 -15.42
N VAL A 413 -1.67 17.18 -15.82
CA VAL A 413 -1.25 18.32 -16.65
C VAL A 413 -0.51 17.79 -17.87
N ALA A 414 -0.76 18.37 -19.04
CA ALA A 414 0.00 18.11 -20.26
C ALA A 414 0.28 19.43 -21.00
N VAL A 415 1.48 19.58 -21.56
CA VAL A 415 1.91 20.77 -22.30
C VAL A 415 2.03 20.42 -23.78
N THR A 416 1.59 21.30 -24.67
CA THR A 416 1.71 21.07 -26.12
C THR A 416 3.18 21.12 -26.57
N PRO A 417 3.58 20.32 -27.59
CA PRO A 417 4.97 20.30 -28.11
C PRO A 417 5.53 21.68 -28.50
N ASP A 418 4.66 22.59 -28.95
CA ASP A 418 5.01 23.95 -29.36
C ASP A 418 5.07 24.96 -28.19
N ASN A 419 4.87 24.49 -26.95
CA ASN A 419 4.83 25.29 -25.72
C ASN A 419 3.77 26.42 -25.77
N ALA A 420 2.70 26.27 -26.56
CA ALA A 420 1.65 27.29 -26.66
C ALA A 420 0.50 27.09 -25.66
N SER A 421 0.21 25.85 -25.25
CA SER A 421 -0.94 25.55 -24.40
C SER A 421 -0.66 24.49 -23.33
N VAL A 422 -1.37 24.61 -22.21
CA VAL A 422 -1.41 23.62 -21.13
C VAL A 422 -2.84 23.08 -21.02
N TYR A 423 -2.97 21.75 -20.99
CA TYR A 423 -4.21 21.03 -20.72
C TYR A 423 -4.19 20.49 -19.30
N VAL A 424 -5.29 20.71 -18.57
CA VAL A 424 -5.42 20.31 -17.17
C VAL A 424 -6.74 19.59 -16.96
N THR A 425 -6.69 18.34 -16.50
CA THR A 425 -7.90 17.61 -16.11
C THR A 425 -8.33 18.05 -14.72
N CYS A 426 -9.61 18.38 -14.59
CA CYS A 426 -10.23 18.84 -13.36
C CYS A 426 -11.53 18.04 -13.12
N ALA A 427 -11.98 17.99 -11.86
CA ALA A 427 -13.24 17.35 -11.49
C ALA A 427 -14.44 17.95 -12.26
N ASP A 428 -14.36 19.23 -12.63
CA ASP A 428 -15.40 19.99 -13.33
C ASP A 428 -15.19 20.13 -14.86
N GLY A 429 -14.17 19.50 -15.45
CA GLY A 429 -13.92 19.49 -16.90
C GLY A 429 -12.44 19.45 -17.28
N LEU A 430 -12.17 19.42 -18.59
CA LEU A 430 -10.82 19.67 -19.13
C LEU A 430 -10.65 21.16 -19.38
N TRP A 431 -9.59 21.75 -18.84
CA TRP A 431 -9.26 23.16 -18.99
C TRP A 431 -8.03 23.34 -19.88
N THR A 432 -8.10 24.29 -20.80
CA THR A 432 -6.98 24.67 -21.67
C THR A 432 -6.55 26.08 -21.34
N TYR A 433 -5.27 26.25 -21.04
CA TYR A 433 -4.63 27.52 -20.76
C TYR A 433 -3.66 27.87 -21.87
N ASP A 434 -3.71 29.10 -22.37
CA ASP A 434 -2.80 29.60 -23.39
C ASP A 434 -1.61 30.30 -22.71
N ILE A 435 -0.42 29.75 -22.93
CA ILE A 435 0.82 30.19 -22.27
C ILE A 435 1.24 31.59 -22.77
N ARG A 436 0.97 31.91 -24.04
CA ARG A 436 1.43 33.17 -24.66
C ARG A 436 0.62 34.36 -24.19
N THR A 437 -0.68 34.16 -23.99
CA THR A 437 -1.64 35.20 -23.58
C THR A 437 -1.85 35.25 -22.08
N ASN A 438 -1.38 34.24 -21.34
CA ASN A 438 -1.57 34.09 -19.91
C ASN A 438 -3.07 33.98 -19.51
N GLN A 439 -3.89 33.35 -20.35
CA GLN A 439 -5.35 33.28 -20.18
C GLN A 439 -5.89 31.87 -20.36
N VAL A 440 -7.02 31.57 -19.71
CA VAL A 440 -7.78 30.35 -20.00
C VAL A 440 -8.38 30.48 -21.40
N ARG A 441 -8.02 29.54 -22.28
CA ARG A 441 -8.49 29.48 -23.67
C ARG A 441 -9.84 28.76 -23.78
N ALA A 442 -10.05 27.68 -23.03
CA ALA A 442 -11.28 26.89 -23.09
C ALA A 442 -11.52 26.03 -21.84
N ALA A 443 -12.78 25.65 -21.62
CA ALA A 443 -13.17 24.68 -20.60
C ALA A 443 -14.23 23.70 -21.16
N ARG A 444 -13.86 22.43 -21.33
CA ARG A 444 -14.71 21.33 -21.81
C ARG A 444 -15.37 20.61 -20.63
N ARG A 445 -16.55 21.11 -20.23
CA ARG A 445 -17.34 20.61 -19.09
C ARG A 445 -17.88 19.19 -19.29
N ASP A 446 -17.98 18.75 -20.53
CA ASP A 446 -18.36 17.38 -20.89
C ASP A 446 -17.27 16.36 -20.52
N GLN A 447 -16.02 16.79 -20.38
CA GLN A 447 -14.85 15.99 -19.95
C GLN A 447 -14.63 16.02 -18.42
N LYS A 448 -15.72 16.14 -17.65
CA LYS A 448 -15.67 16.19 -16.18
C LYS A 448 -15.26 14.84 -15.57
N ARG A 449 -14.62 14.89 -14.39
CA ARG A 449 -14.12 13.71 -13.65
C ARG A 449 -13.19 12.83 -14.48
N SER A 450 -12.39 13.45 -15.34
CA SER A 450 -11.34 12.78 -16.11
C SER A 450 -10.11 12.49 -15.24
N GLY A 451 -9.35 11.46 -15.61
CA GLY A 451 -8.10 11.05 -14.97
C GLY A 451 -6.92 11.75 -15.63
N GLY A 452 -6.12 10.97 -16.35
CA GLY A 452 -4.96 11.39 -17.11
C GLY A 452 -5.26 12.18 -18.38
N VAL A 453 -4.26 12.95 -18.82
CA VAL A 453 -4.27 13.67 -20.11
C VAL A 453 -2.87 13.65 -20.70
N SER A 454 -2.78 13.48 -22.03
CA SER A 454 -1.54 13.62 -22.79
C SER A 454 -1.81 14.22 -24.16
N VAL A 455 -0.91 15.06 -24.65
CA VAL A 455 -0.93 15.60 -26.03
C VAL A 455 -0.13 14.68 -26.93
N SER A 456 -0.56 14.47 -28.18
CA SER A 456 0.18 13.69 -29.16
C SER A 456 1.52 14.35 -29.53
N PRO A 457 2.56 13.60 -29.92
CA PRO A 457 3.88 14.17 -30.22
C PRO A 457 3.90 15.22 -31.35
N ASP A 458 2.97 15.11 -32.30
CA ASP A 458 2.77 16.09 -33.38
C ASP A 458 1.97 17.33 -32.94
N GLY A 459 1.41 17.32 -31.72
CA GLY A 459 0.61 18.40 -31.16
C GLY A 459 -0.81 18.50 -31.72
N ALA A 460 -1.24 17.60 -32.62
CA ALA A 460 -2.52 17.70 -33.31
C ALA A 460 -3.72 17.27 -32.45
N THR A 461 -3.51 16.33 -31.52
CA THR A 461 -4.58 15.79 -30.69
C THR A 461 -4.22 15.74 -29.21
N VAL A 462 -5.23 15.76 -28.34
CA VAL A 462 -5.09 15.50 -26.91
C VAL A 462 -6.00 14.35 -26.51
N TYR A 463 -5.44 13.39 -25.77
CA TYR A 463 -6.14 12.21 -25.29
C TYR A 463 -6.48 12.43 -23.82
N VAL A 464 -7.75 12.30 -23.48
CA VAL A 464 -8.29 12.54 -22.14
C VAL A 464 -8.93 11.26 -21.63
N VAL A 465 -8.43 10.77 -20.49
CA VAL A 465 -8.88 9.50 -19.92
C VAL A 465 -10.13 9.73 -19.06
N ASN A 466 -11.21 9.00 -19.33
CA ASN A 466 -12.48 9.10 -18.60
C ASN A 466 -12.69 7.89 -17.70
N SER A 467 -12.12 7.93 -16.48
CA SER A 467 -12.10 6.80 -15.54
C SER A 467 -13.48 6.22 -15.20
N TRP A 468 -14.54 7.02 -15.25
CA TRP A 468 -15.91 6.59 -14.90
C TRP A 468 -16.72 6.08 -16.09
N ARG A 469 -16.20 6.21 -17.31
CA ARG A 469 -16.89 5.83 -18.54
C ARG A 469 -16.14 4.77 -19.33
N ASP A 470 -15.03 4.26 -18.80
CA ASP A 470 -14.18 3.26 -19.47
C ASP A 470 -13.80 3.66 -20.91
N THR A 471 -13.54 4.96 -21.12
CA THR A 471 -13.23 5.53 -22.45
C THR A 471 -12.07 6.51 -22.42
N VAL A 472 -11.47 6.74 -23.57
CA VAL A 472 -10.56 7.86 -23.85
C VAL A 472 -11.18 8.77 -24.90
N SER A 473 -11.29 10.07 -24.60
CA SER A 473 -11.70 11.08 -25.58
C SER A 473 -10.48 11.60 -26.32
N VAL A 474 -10.57 11.66 -27.65
CA VAL A 474 -9.57 12.28 -28.53
C VAL A 474 -10.11 13.63 -28.97
N LEU A 475 -9.41 14.71 -28.65
CA LEU A 475 -9.80 16.05 -29.05
C LEU A 475 -8.77 16.65 -30.00
N ASP A 476 -9.23 17.44 -30.99
CA ASP A 476 -8.37 18.26 -31.84
C ASP A 476 -7.86 19.46 -31.04
N THR A 477 -6.55 19.75 -31.07
CA THR A 477 -5.95 20.83 -30.26
C THR A 477 -6.21 22.23 -30.81
N THR A 478 -6.55 22.33 -32.11
CA THR A 478 -6.83 23.58 -32.80
C THR A 478 -8.28 24.01 -32.56
N THR A 479 -9.23 23.12 -32.82
CA THR A 479 -10.67 23.40 -32.69
C THR A 479 -11.22 23.11 -31.30
N ASN A 480 -10.50 22.30 -30.51
CA ASN A 480 -10.97 21.78 -29.23
C ASN A 480 -12.27 20.98 -29.35
N GLU A 481 -12.49 20.31 -30.50
CA GLU A 481 -13.66 19.45 -30.76
C GLU A 481 -13.33 17.97 -30.54
N LEU A 482 -14.36 17.16 -30.26
CA LEU A 482 -14.21 15.71 -30.08
C LEU A 482 -14.05 15.02 -31.44
N VAL A 483 -12.92 14.36 -31.64
CA VAL A 483 -12.60 13.56 -32.83
C VAL A 483 -13.10 12.12 -32.67
N ALA A 484 -12.83 11.51 -31.52
CA ALA A 484 -13.20 10.12 -31.24
C ALA A 484 -13.43 9.87 -29.74
N ALA A 485 -14.23 8.84 -29.42
CA ALA A 485 -14.35 8.28 -28.09
C ALA A 485 -14.01 6.78 -28.16
N ILE A 486 -12.89 6.40 -27.57
CA ILE A 486 -12.30 5.07 -27.67
C ILE A 486 -12.67 4.28 -26.42
N ALA A 487 -13.36 3.15 -26.58
CA ALA A 487 -13.61 2.23 -25.47
C ALA A 487 -12.32 1.50 -25.08
N VAL A 488 -12.02 1.45 -23.78
CA VAL A 488 -10.82 0.79 -23.22
C VAL A 488 -11.23 -0.12 -22.06
N GLY A 489 -10.27 -0.60 -21.27
CA GLY A 489 -10.56 -1.38 -20.07
C GLY A 489 -11.21 -0.57 -18.95
N ARG A 490 -11.54 -1.25 -17.85
CA ARG A 490 -12.26 -0.66 -16.72
C ARG A 490 -11.39 0.27 -15.88
N THR A 491 -11.97 1.41 -15.51
CA THR A 491 -11.34 2.45 -14.71
C THR A 491 -9.98 2.88 -15.30
N PRO A 492 -9.96 3.42 -16.52
CA PRO A 492 -8.72 3.86 -17.12
C PRO A 492 -8.15 5.05 -16.33
N TRP A 493 -6.82 5.10 -16.18
CA TRP A 493 -6.18 6.05 -15.27
C TRP A 493 -5.29 7.07 -15.98
N GLN A 494 -4.27 6.61 -16.72
CA GLN A 494 -3.30 7.47 -17.40
C GLN A 494 -3.09 7.02 -18.85
N VAL A 495 -2.71 7.96 -19.71
CA VAL A 495 -2.35 7.73 -21.11
C VAL A 495 -0.94 8.24 -21.40
N ALA A 496 -0.16 7.50 -22.19
CA ALA A 496 1.12 7.94 -22.71
C ALA A 496 1.25 7.59 -24.19
N PHE A 497 1.89 8.46 -24.96
CA PHE A 497 2.20 8.20 -26.37
C PHE A 497 3.57 7.55 -26.51
N ARG A 498 3.69 6.66 -27.50
CA ARG A 498 5.00 6.31 -28.05
C ARG A 498 5.61 7.57 -28.67
N PRO A 499 6.93 7.81 -28.55
CA PRO A 499 7.55 9.05 -29.04
C PRO A 499 7.33 9.39 -30.52
N ASP A 500 7.12 8.38 -31.36
CA ASP A 500 6.81 8.57 -32.79
C ASP A 500 5.34 8.90 -33.08
N GLY A 501 4.48 8.90 -32.04
CA GLY A 501 3.07 9.23 -32.14
C GLY A 501 2.19 8.16 -32.77
N ALA A 502 2.74 7.01 -33.18
CA ALA A 502 1.96 5.96 -33.86
C ALA A 502 1.01 5.22 -32.93
N PHE A 503 1.36 5.11 -31.64
CA PHE A 503 0.57 4.41 -30.64
C PHE A 503 0.41 5.24 -29.37
N ALA A 504 -0.75 5.09 -28.72
CA ALA A 504 -1.01 5.54 -27.36
C ALA A 504 -1.32 4.33 -26.47
N TYR A 505 -0.92 4.40 -25.21
CA TYR A 505 -1.06 3.32 -24.23
C TYR A 505 -1.83 3.81 -23.02
N VAL A 506 -2.83 3.05 -22.57
CA VAL A 506 -3.74 3.46 -21.50
C VAL A 506 -3.79 2.40 -20.41
N THR A 507 -3.48 2.79 -19.18
CA THR A 507 -3.60 1.92 -18.00
C THR A 507 -5.06 1.78 -17.58
N ASN A 508 -5.52 0.56 -17.33
CA ASN A 508 -6.89 0.23 -16.94
C ASN A 508 -6.87 -0.37 -15.54
N ALA A 509 -7.01 0.48 -14.52
CA ALA A 509 -6.70 0.15 -13.14
C ALA A 509 -7.53 -1.03 -12.62
N ASN A 510 -8.82 -1.10 -12.95
CA ASN A 510 -9.70 -2.16 -12.44
C ASN A 510 -9.72 -3.42 -13.34
N SER A 511 -9.11 -3.33 -14.52
CA SER A 511 -8.94 -4.46 -15.44
C SER A 511 -7.58 -5.13 -15.33
N ASP A 512 -6.60 -4.53 -14.62
CA ASP A 512 -5.21 -5.00 -14.55
C ASP A 512 -4.57 -5.13 -15.95
N THR A 513 -4.93 -4.21 -16.87
CA THR A 513 -4.46 -4.24 -18.26
C THR A 513 -3.98 -2.88 -18.78
N VAL A 514 -3.21 -2.92 -19.86
CA VAL A 514 -2.87 -1.77 -20.71
C VAL A 514 -3.55 -1.93 -22.06
N SER A 515 -4.31 -0.91 -22.50
CA SER A 515 -4.88 -0.85 -23.84
C SER A 515 -3.89 -0.19 -24.80
N VAL A 516 -3.66 -0.79 -25.96
CA VAL A 516 -2.79 -0.27 -27.03
C VAL A 516 -3.67 0.32 -28.12
N ILE A 517 -3.54 1.62 -28.38
CA ILE A 517 -4.38 2.37 -29.31
C ILE A 517 -3.55 2.80 -30.51
N ASP A 518 -3.99 2.45 -31.72
CA ASP A 518 -3.44 3.02 -32.96
C ASP A 518 -4.01 4.44 -33.14
N THR A 519 -3.13 5.43 -33.19
CA THR A 519 -3.53 6.85 -33.13
C THR A 519 -4.16 7.35 -34.42
N ARG A 520 -3.93 6.67 -35.54
CA ARG A 520 -4.47 7.02 -36.86
C ARG A 520 -5.91 6.55 -37.03
N SER A 521 -6.23 5.36 -36.53
CA SER A 521 -7.56 4.75 -36.61
C SER A 521 -8.42 5.01 -35.36
N HIS A 522 -7.80 5.46 -34.27
CA HIS A 522 -8.44 5.60 -32.95
C HIS A 522 -9.05 4.28 -32.44
N GLY A 523 -8.43 3.15 -32.81
CA GLY A 523 -8.86 1.81 -32.42
C GLY A 523 -7.91 1.16 -31.42
N VAL A 524 -8.46 0.41 -30.46
CA VAL A 524 -7.67 -0.50 -29.61
C VAL A 524 -7.22 -1.68 -30.47
N THR A 525 -5.92 -1.84 -30.64
CA THR A 525 -5.30 -2.91 -31.43
C THR A 525 -4.85 -4.10 -30.58
N ALA A 526 -4.59 -3.87 -29.30
CA ALA A 526 -4.24 -4.91 -28.35
C ALA A 526 -4.60 -4.52 -26.91
N THR A 527 -4.68 -5.52 -26.03
CA THR A 527 -4.82 -5.35 -24.59
C THR A 527 -3.84 -6.30 -23.90
N VAL A 528 -2.97 -5.76 -23.05
CA VAL A 528 -1.88 -6.49 -22.41
C VAL A 528 -2.15 -6.59 -20.91
N LEU A 529 -2.07 -7.79 -20.34
CA LEU A 529 -2.22 -8.00 -18.89
C LEU A 529 -0.95 -7.54 -18.16
N VAL A 530 -1.12 -6.85 -17.04
CA VAL A 530 -0.04 -6.35 -16.18
C VAL A 530 -0.33 -6.66 -14.70
N GLY A 531 0.42 -6.06 -13.77
CA GLY A 531 0.16 -6.20 -12.34
C GLY A 531 -1.12 -5.48 -11.89
N HIS A 532 -1.47 -5.62 -10.62
CA HIS A 532 -2.73 -5.13 -10.08
C HIS A 532 -2.76 -3.61 -9.90
N ILE A 533 -3.88 -3.02 -10.31
CA ILE A 533 -4.15 -1.57 -10.26
C ILE A 533 -3.05 -0.78 -10.98
N PRO A 534 -2.89 -0.94 -12.31
CA PRO A 534 -1.95 -0.13 -13.08
C PRO A 534 -2.39 1.34 -13.08
N THR A 535 -1.48 2.23 -12.69
CA THR A 535 -1.75 3.66 -12.51
C THR A 535 -1.01 4.51 -13.54
N ALA A 536 0.26 4.82 -13.31
CA ALA A 536 1.08 5.61 -14.21
C ALA A 536 1.71 4.77 -15.32
N ILE A 537 1.96 5.44 -16.44
CA ILE A 537 2.53 4.84 -17.64
C ILE A 537 3.43 5.85 -18.32
N THR A 538 4.56 5.39 -18.84
CA THR A 538 5.42 6.15 -19.75
C THR A 538 5.91 5.22 -20.85
N ALA A 539 6.14 5.76 -22.05
CA ALA A 539 6.57 4.98 -23.20
C ALA A 539 7.81 5.59 -23.84
N THR A 540 8.75 4.72 -24.17
CA THR A 540 9.89 5.00 -25.03
C THR A 540 9.62 4.36 -26.39
N VAL A 541 10.58 4.49 -27.33
CA VAL A 541 10.46 3.83 -28.63
C VAL A 541 10.39 2.30 -28.52
N ASP A 542 11.07 1.71 -27.54
CA ASP A 542 11.26 0.26 -27.41
C ASP A 542 10.45 -0.37 -26.27
N GLU A 543 10.09 0.43 -25.25
CA GLU A 543 9.49 -0.08 -24.01
C GLU A 543 8.39 0.81 -23.47
N ILE A 544 7.42 0.19 -22.82
CA ILE A 544 6.35 0.80 -22.05
C ILE A 544 6.58 0.43 -20.58
N TRP A 545 6.65 1.42 -19.69
CA TRP A 545 6.86 1.23 -18.26
C TRP A 545 5.60 1.62 -17.50
N ILE A 546 5.13 0.73 -16.64
CA ILE A 546 3.84 0.84 -15.93
C ILE A 546 4.05 0.62 -14.45
N THR A 547 3.47 1.49 -13.62
CA THR A 547 3.39 1.26 -12.17
C THR A 547 2.13 0.48 -11.84
N ASN A 548 2.27 -0.61 -11.09
CA ASN A 548 1.15 -1.41 -10.58
C ASN A 548 1.01 -1.14 -9.09
N ASN A 549 0.04 -0.31 -8.74
CA ASN A 549 -0.10 0.28 -7.43
C ASN A 549 -0.33 -0.76 -6.33
N ALA A 550 -1.32 -1.64 -6.50
CA ALA A 550 -1.66 -2.66 -5.51
C ALA A 550 -0.70 -3.85 -5.51
N SER A 551 0.02 -4.07 -6.60
CA SER A 551 1.09 -5.07 -6.64
C SER A 551 2.42 -4.55 -6.09
N SER A 552 2.56 -3.24 -5.86
CA SER A 552 3.83 -2.61 -5.50
C SER A 552 4.98 -3.00 -6.45
N THR A 553 4.67 -3.04 -7.76
CA THR A 553 5.63 -3.40 -8.80
C THR A 553 5.65 -2.39 -9.95
N VAL A 554 6.69 -2.49 -10.77
CA VAL A 554 6.82 -1.76 -12.04
C VAL A 554 7.04 -2.78 -13.15
N THR A 555 6.19 -2.76 -14.17
CA THR A 555 6.25 -3.68 -15.31
C THR A 555 6.77 -2.96 -16.55
N ALA A 556 7.69 -3.60 -17.26
CA ALA A 556 8.17 -3.18 -18.57
C ALA A 556 7.60 -4.10 -19.67
N ILE A 557 7.06 -3.51 -20.72
CA ILE A 557 6.49 -4.20 -21.90
C ILE A 557 7.28 -3.77 -23.14
N SER A 558 7.61 -4.72 -24.03
CA SER A 558 8.20 -4.42 -25.34
C SER A 558 7.18 -3.74 -26.26
N THR A 559 7.52 -2.60 -26.87
CA THR A 559 6.62 -1.95 -27.86
C THR A 559 6.51 -2.73 -29.16
N ALA A 560 7.51 -3.58 -29.46
CA ALA A 560 7.57 -4.35 -30.70
C ALA A 560 6.73 -5.64 -30.64
N THR A 561 6.73 -6.32 -29.48
CA THR A 561 6.05 -7.62 -29.32
C THR A 561 4.86 -7.57 -28.37
N LEU A 562 4.74 -6.51 -27.56
CA LEU A 562 3.77 -6.36 -26.48
C LEU A 562 3.89 -7.43 -25.37
N ASP A 563 5.01 -8.13 -25.32
CA ASP A 563 5.32 -9.04 -24.23
C ASP A 563 5.84 -8.29 -23.00
N VAL A 564 5.48 -8.76 -21.81
CA VAL A 564 6.12 -8.34 -20.57
C VAL A 564 7.57 -8.81 -20.58
N VAL A 565 8.50 -7.86 -20.59
CA VAL A 565 9.94 -8.13 -20.62
C VAL A 565 10.55 -8.14 -19.22
N GLY A 566 9.88 -7.57 -18.22
CA GLY A 566 10.34 -7.62 -16.82
C GLY A 566 9.40 -6.93 -15.86
N THR A 567 9.46 -7.36 -14.60
CA THR A 567 8.70 -6.79 -13.50
C THR A 567 9.63 -6.62 -12.32
N VAL A 568 9.65 -5.41 -11.75
CA VAL A 568 10.49 -5.04 -10.60
C VAL A 568 9.60 -4.87 -9.39
N GLU A 569 9.89 -5.60 -8.32
CA GLU A 569 9.24 -5.39 -7.03
C GLU A 569 9.86 -4.20 -6.30
N LEU A 570 9.03 -3.32 -5.76
CA LEU A 570 9.47 -2.10 -5.05
C LEU A 570 9.38 -2.23 -3.53
N GLY A 571 8.86 -3.35 -3.02
CA GLY A 571 8.51 -3.54 -1.61
C GLY A 571 7.05 -3.17 -1.32
N LEU A 572 6.41 -3.88 -0.39
CA LEU A 572 4.95 -3.87 -0.19
C LEU A 572 4.37 -2.46 0.07
N SER A 573 5.13 -1.57 0.70
CA SER A 573 4.70 -0.18 1.01
C SER A 573 5.06 0.86 -0.06
N ALA A 574 5.49 0.45 -1.26
CA ALA A 574 5.85 1.44 -2.27
C ALA A 574 4.64 2.22 -2.80
N VAL A 575 3.50 1.56 -3.07
CA VAL A 575 2.30 2.22 -3.65
C VAL A 575 2.68 3.17 -4.80
N PRO A 576 3.22 2.65 -5.92
CA PRO A 576 3.80 3.48 -6.96
C PRO A 576 2.73 4.27 -7.73
N SER A 577 3.06 5.52 -8.05
CA SER A 577 2.10 6.55 -8.48
C SER A 577 2.50 7.33 -9.74
N GLY A 578 3.79 7.32 -10.09
CA GLY A 578 4.37 7.98 -11.25
C GLY A 578 5.52 7.16 -11.83
N VAL A 579 5.92 7.43 -13.08
CA VAL A 579 7.08 6.75 -13.69
C VAL A 579 7.70 7.63 -14.77
N VAL A 580 9.03 7.75 -14.74
CA VAL A 580 9.84 8.43 -15.76
C VAL A 580 11.06 7.57 -16.10
N VAL A 581 11.44 7.57 -17.37
CA VAL A 581 12.64 6.88 -17.89
C VAL A 581 13.66 7.95 -18.32
N LEU A 582 14.92 7.77 -17.93
CA LEU A 582 16.07 8.61 -18.31
C LEU A 582 17.19 7.79 -18.94
#